data_AF-A0AAQ2IT09-F1
#
_entry.id   AF-A0AAQ2IT09-F1
#
_cell.length_a   1.000
_cell.length_b   1.000
_cell.length_c   1.000
_cell.angle_alpha   90.00
_cell.angle_beta   90.00
_cell.angle_gamma   90.00
#
_symmetry.space_group_name_H-M   'P 1'
#
loop_
_entity.id
_entity.type
_entity.pdbx_description
1 polymer ?
#
loop_
_entity_poly.entity_id
_entity_poly.type
_entity_poly.pdbx_seq_one_letter_code
_entity_poly.pdbx_strand_id
1 'polypeptide(L)'
;MTNKILIITIGNTDIKAVIKETKKAGKDQDKTQIEAITTLATIGDHSRPEFCSYLAEHCIDVESSSQQKAFTFLEPNETLDVLTAQDFEQQEKPLYLDFTINDGEARFTAPKFCTLRTPDCPELLLPKIAPLVNELQHIDFTPNYVLVLNTNRQASDKLSTFIKKKEPFAYGPYIAKWLSESLKLPYNQEFDHTYCTSADIKQGVYYLNFLTGDDLLEGADQNDPINRQALEKISTAIQALCSRVEPSQNQLVLSCGGGFPKLKAQLEAICELYADKVLAYSEPEMRSSSAPAATLANTHHYPSPDVSLRARKQCIALIQHGNFQGAAALAQPFVDDENKNRCDKGWAHNLITASEWLQGSVSIDKLNATLPAALPFNTEAELPNCLWAAFRIEAALKMGNYQEAIRFTCDFVEVAAQDLLCHSFTPNQFEINAAKAQCETIEKQYKEQIATLFQRKTKKPLDSLLTCCFDLKIDRHLKYKAEQGSDRNLLFDFAIALSKLKQHEQIRWEDLNNHPLLQFEHTLRTKPEKCESTPQRYRNRITHGYLSPTDVKEAKDTFIHAKLWGEDKEYAFLTQPLFLDIFDLLVTNKQRASELYSNLVKTLCQQMLNAPINFTED
;
A
#
# COMPACT_ATOMS: atom_id res chain seq x y z
N MET A 1 -1.28 -19.49 -6.82
CA MET A 1 -2.17 -20.02 -5.75
C MET A 1 -2.84 -18.82 -5.12
N THR A 2 -4.16 -18.84 -4.91
CA THR A 2 -4.88 -17.75 -4.23
C THR A 2 -4.63 -17.86 -2.72
N ASN A 3 -4.26 -16.76 -2.08
CA ASN A 3 -4.07 -16.69 -0.64
C ASN A 3 -5.40 -16.31 0.02
N LYS A 4 -6.03 -17.26 0.71
CA LYS A 4 -7.33 -17.08 1.37
C LYS A 4 -7.10 -16.78 2.86
N ILE A 5 -7.56 -15.64 3.34
CA ILE A 5 -7.34 -15.20 4.72
C ILE A 5 -8.70 -14.92 5.38
N LEU A 6 -8.89 -15.41 6.61
CA LEU A 6 -10.06 -15.12 7.44
C LEU A 6 -9.66 -14.25 8.63
N ILE A 7 -10.29 -13.10 8.79
CA ILE A 7 -10.08 -12.19 9.93
C ILE A 7 -11.34 -12.18 10.78
N ILE A 8 -11.16 -12.39 12.08
CA ILE A 8 -12.26 -12.49 13.04
C ILE A 8 -12.10 -11.43 14.11
N THR A 9 -13.09 -10.56 14.23
CA THR A 9 -13.24 -9.70 15.40
C THR A 9 -14.12 -10.42 16.43
N ILE A 10 -13.69 -10.39 17.68
CA ILE A 10 -14.47 -10.91 18.81
C ILE A 10 -15.07 -9.72 19.57
N GLY A 11 -16.29 -9.88 20.08
CA GLY A 11 -17.01 -9.03 21.03
C GLY A 11 -17.67 -9.89 22.12
N ASN A 12 -18.15 -9.24 23.19
CA ASN A 12 -18.74 -9.94 24.36
C ASN A 12 -19.94 -10.84 24.04
N THR A 13 -20.67 -10.56 22.95
CA THR A 13 -21.86 -11.33 22.57
C THR A 13 -21.54 -12.53 21.69
N ASP A 14 -20.28 -12.70 21.28
CA ASP A 14 -19.88 -13.72 20.31
C ASP A 14 -19.55 -15.06 20.97
N ILE A 15 -19.55 -15.12 22.30
CA ILE A 15 -19.23 -16.31 23.07
C ILE A 15 -20.26 -16.52 24.17
N LYS A 16 -20.77 -17.74 24.25
CA LYS A 16 -21.64 -18.20 25.33
C LYS A 16 -21.14 -19.56 25.78
N ALA A 17 -21.03 -19.78 27.09
CA ALA A 17 -20.82 -21.13 27.60
C ALA A 17 -22.19 -21.76 27.89
N VAL A 18 -22.41 -22.97 27.39
CA VAL A 18 -23.63 -23.73 27.69
C VAL A 18 -23.24 -25.08 28.25
N ILE A 19 -23.93 -25.48 29.31
CA ILE A 19 -23.88 -26.85 29.80
C ILE A 19 -24.98 -27.61 29.09
N LYS A 20 -24.57 -28.63 28.35
CA LYS A 20 -25.48 -29.56 27.70
C LYS A 20 -26.16 -30.36 28.82
N GLU A 21 -27.46 -30.17 29.02
CA GLU A 21 -28.19 -31.07 29.90
C GLU A 21 -28.08 -32.48 29.33
N THR A 22 -27.34 -33.34 30.02
CA THR A 22 -27.46 -34.77 29.83
C THR A 22 -28.89 -35.13 30.22
N LYS A 23 -29.71 -35.54 29.23
CA LYS A 23 -31.08 -36.03 29.46
C LYS A 23 -31.05 -36.98 30.65
N LYS A 24 -31.65 -36.57 31.79
CA LYS A 24 -31.76 -37.42 32.97
C LYS A 24 -32.47 -38.71 32.59
N ALA A 25 -31.71 -39.78 32.45
CA ALA A 25 -32.21 -41.11 32.68
C ALA A 25 -32.48 -41.24 34.18
N GLY A 26 -33.73 -41.52 34.55
CA GLY A 26 -34.09 -42.00 35.88
C GLY A 26 -34.24 -40.93 36.96
N LYS A 27 -35.49 -40.71 37.39
CA LYS A 27 -35.78 -40.26 38.75
C LYS A 27 -35.34 -41.35 39.71
N ASP A 28 -34.41 -41.02 40.60
CA ASP A 28 -34.18 -41.58 41.95
C ASP A 28 -32.70 -41.84 42.21
N GLN A 29 -32.26 -41.50 43.44
CA GLN A 29 -30.89 -41.49 43.98
C GLN A 29 -30.11 -40.20 43.64
N ASP A 30 -29.48 -39.46 44.54
CA ASP A 30 -29.17 -39.71 45.95
C ASP A 30 -28.98 -38.35 46.64
N LYS A 31 -29.52 -38.20 47.86
CA LYS A 31 -29.52 -36.95 48.65
C LYS A 31 -28.31 -36.85 49.60
N THR A 32 -27.38 -37.80 49.51
CA THR A 32 -26.39 -38.11 50.55
C THR A 32 -24.95 -37.79 50.17
N GLN A 33 -24.69 -37.25 48.97
CA GLN A 33 -23.34 -36.88 48.52
C GLN A 33 -23.01 -35.38 48.64
N ILE A 34 -23.94 -34.56 49.15
CA ILE A 34 -23.80 -33.09 49.16
C ILE A 34 -22.97 -32.58 50.36
N GLU A 35 -22.74 -33.37 51.40
CA GLU A 35 -22.04 -32.90 52.62
C GLU A 35 -20.52 -33.15 52.65
N ALA A 36 -19.93 -33.77 51.61
CA ALA A 36 -18.50 -34.13 51.62
C ALA A 36 -17.56 -33.12 50.92
N ILE A 37 -18.09 -32.06 50.28
CA ILE A 37 -17.28 -31.16 49.42
C ILE A 37 -17.00 -29.80 50.08
N THR A 38 -17.63 -29.46 51.21
CA THR A 38 -17.48 -28.15 51.86
C THR A 38 -16.31 -28.06 52.85
N THR A 39 -15.28 -28.89 52.72
CA THR A 39 -14.10 -28.79 53.60
C THR A 39 -12.84 -29.10 52.82
N LEU A 40 -12.26 -28.06 52.20
CA LEU A 40 -10.82 -27.87 51.93
C LEU A 40 -10.65 -26.63 51.04
N ALA A 41 -10.64 -25.46 51.66
CA ALA A 41 -10.21 -24.21 51.02
C ALA A 41 -9.30 -23.46 51.99
N THR A 42 -8.02 -23.82 52.01
CA THR A 42 -6.96 -22.90 52.45
C THR A 42 -5.61 -23.35 51.90
N ILE A 43 -4.79 -22.34 51.60
CA ILE A 43 -3.39 -22.34 51.17
C ILE A 43 -3.22 -22.21 49.65
N GLY A 44 -2.92 -20.98 49.26
CA GLY A 44 -2.34 -20.66 47.96
C GLY A 44 -0.84 -20.94 47.95
N ASP A 45 -0.32 -21.19 46.76
CA ASP A 45 1.00 -20.71 46.37
C ASP A 45 1.04 -20.59 44.84
N HIS A 46 1.34 -19.38 44.37
CA HIS A 46 1.43 -19.02 42.96
C HIS A 46 2.89 -19.12 42.53
N SER A 47 3.20 -20.02 41.60
CA SER A 47 4.22 -19.79 40.56
C SER A 47 4.41 -21.04 39.70
N ARG A 48 4.02 -20.99 38.42
CA ARG A 48 4.82 -21.57 37.31
C ARG A 48 4.26 -21.19 35.93
N PRO A 49 5.11 -20.84 34.94
CA PRO A 49 4.69 -20.42 33.59
C PRO A 49 4.36 -21.56 32.61
N GLU A 50 4.18 -22.80 33.08
CA GLU A 50 4.12 -24.00 32.21
C GLU A 50 2.70 -24.51 31.93
N PHE A 51 1.65 -23.79 32.38
CA PHE A 51 0.28 -24.31 32.41
C PHE A 51 -0.54 -24.09 31.13
N CYS A 52 -0.20 -23.08 30.30
CA CYS A 52 -0.96 -22.78 29.08
C CYS A 52 -0.77 -23.81 27.95
N SER A 53 0.39 -24.48 27.88
CA SER A 53 0.62 -25.56 26.91
C SER A 53 -0.07 -26.88 27.30
N TYR A 54 -0.34 -27.09 28.60
CA TYR A 54 -0.87 -28.34 29.13
C TYR A 54 -2.39 -28.49 28.93
N LEU A 55 -3.15 -27.40 29.08
CA LEU A 55 -4.61 -27.41 28.87
C LEU A 55 -5.02 -27.50 27.38
N ALA A 56 -4.14 -27.08 26.47
CA ALA A 56 -4.37 -27.26 25.04
C ALA A 56 -4.26 -28.74 24.63
N GLU A 57 -3.50 -29.57 25.33
CA GLU A 57 -3.36 -31.00 24.99
C GLU A 57 -4.42 -31.91 25.65
N HIS A 58 -5.16 -31.44 26.67
CA HIS A 58 -5.93 -32.35 27.55
C HIS A 58 -7.43 -32.03 27.72
N CYS A 59 -7.96 -31.00 27.04
CA CYS A 59 -9.39 -30.63 27.18
C CYS A 59 -10.28 -30.97 25.98
N ILE A 60 -9.75 -31.59 24.92
CA ILE A 60 -10.56 -32.00 23.75
C ILE A 60 -10.08 -33.36 23.25
N ASP A 61 -10.21 -34.39 24.10
CA ASP A 61 -10.78 -35.67 23.67
C ASP A 61 -11.20 -36.47 24.91
N VAL A 62 -12.47 -36.88 24.92
CA VAL A 62 -12.99 -37.84 25.88
C VAL A 62 -12.57 -39.20 25.39
N GLU A 63 -11.47 -39.72 25.91
CA GLU A 63 -11.38 -41.11 26.36
C GLU A 63 -10.10 -41.34 27.17
N SER A 64 -10.29 -41.58 28.46
CA SER A 64 -9.30 -42.09 29.42
C SER A 64 -8.11 -41.17 29.77
N SER A 65 -8.20 -40.49 30.90
CA SER A 65 -7.42 -40.89 32.09
C SER A 65 -7.65 -39.90 33.23
N SER A 66 -7.71 -40.48 34.42
CA SER A 66 -8.09 -39.88 35.68
C SER A 66 -7.09 -38.85 36.20
N GLN A 67 -7.31 -37.56 35.96
CA GLN A 67 -6.86 -36.48 36.86
C GLN A 67 -7.86 -35.30 36.82
N GLN A 68 -8.79 -35.28 37.78
CA GLN A 68 -9.67 -34.14 38.03
C GLN A 68 -8.87 -33.03 38.74
N LYS A 69 -8.70 -31.88 38.10
CA LYS A 69 -8.41 -30.61 38.78
C LYS A 69 -9.67 -29.75 38.78
N ALA A 70 -9.95 -29.17 39.94
CA ALA A 70 -11.21 -28.55 40.30
C ALA A 70 -11.48 -27.23 39.55
N PHE A 71 -12.71 -27.05 39.07
CA PHE A 71 -13.24 -25.75 38.70
C PHE A 71 -13.65 -25.00 39.98
N THR A 72 -13.16 -23.78 40.18
CA THR A 72 -13.50 -22.97 41.35
C THR A 72 -14.69 -22.07 41.03
N PHE A 73 -15.85 -22.36 41.62
CA PHE A 73 -17.07 -21.55 41.50
C PHE A 73 -17.09 -20.47 42.60
N LEU A 74 -17.43 -19.23 42.25
CA LEU A 74 -17.56 -18.13 43.21
C LEU A 74 -18.96 -18.12 43.84
N GLU A 75 -19.06 -17.80 45.13
CA GLU A 75 -20.35 -17.59 45.79
C GLU A 75 -21.04 -16.30 45.27
N PRO A 76 -22.37 -16.30 45.12
CA PRO A 76 -23.08 -15.23 44.43
C PRO A 76 -23.34 -14.00 45.32
N ASN A 77 -22.90 -12.82 44.85
CA ASN A 77 -23.21 -11.53 45.48
C ASN A 77 -24.73 -11.23 45.48
N GLU A 78 -25.23 -10.69 46.59
CA GLU A 78 -26.61 -10.28 46.82
C GLU A 78 -26.92 -8.99 46.02
N THR A 79 -27.86 -8.98 45.08
CA THR A 79 -29.26 -8.55 45.27
C THR A 79 -29.95 -8.46 43.90
N LEU A 80 -31.07 -9.17 43.66
CA LEU A 80 -32.30 -8.73 42.95
C LEU A 80 -33.25 -9.91 42.66
N ASP A 81 -34.54 -9.60 42.73
CA ASP A 81 -35.80 -10.28 42.35
C ASP A 81 -35.90 -11.82 42.22
N VAL A 82 -36.82 -12.34 43.04
CA VAL A 82 -37.21 -13.75 43.18
C VAL A 82 -37.99 -14.21 41.95
N LEU A 83 -37.32 -14.89 41.02
CA LEU A 83 -37.97 -15.85 40.12
C LEU A 83 -38.06 -17.20 40.83
N THR A 84 -39.21 -17.86 40.75
CA THR A 84 -39.46 -19.12 41.46
C THR A 84 -38.90 -20.31 40.68
N ALA A 85 -38.54 -21.40 41.37
CA ALA A 85 -38.03 -22.62 40.73
C ALA A 85 -38.98 -23.23 39.67
N GLN A 86 -40.29 -22.90 39.73
CA GLN A 86 -41.29 -23.29 38.73
C GLN A 86 -41.09 -22.61 37.37
N ASP A 87 -40.49 -21.41 37.33
CA ASP A 87 -40.25 -20.67 36.10
C ASP A 87 -39.09 -21.27 35.26
N PHE A 88 -38.23 -22.05 35.90
CA PHE A 88 -37.10 -22.75 35.26
C PHE A 88 -37.46 -24.15 34.74
N GLU A 89 -38.33 -24.90 35.42
CA GLU A 89 -38.73 -26.26 35.00
C GLU A 89 -39.53 -26.30 33.67
N GLN A 90 -40.07 -25.16 33.22
CA GLN A 90 -40.82 -25.07 31.96
C GLN A 90 -40.02 -24.51 30.77
N GLN A 91 -38.76 -24.11 30.96
CA GLN A 91 -37.93 -23.62 29.86
C GLN A 91 -37.02 -24.74 29.35
N GLU A 92 -37.35 -25.33 28.18
CA GLU A 92 -36.41 -26.15 27.37
C GLU A 92 -35.25 -25.32 26.80
N LYS A 93 -34.82 -24.26 27.49
CA LYS A 93 -33.75 -23.36 27.04
C LYS A 93 -32.44 -23.79 27.70
N PRO A 94 -31.34 -23.90 26.92
CA PRO A 94 -30.03 -24.21 27.49
C PRO A 94 -29.66 -23.20 28.57
N LEU A 95 -29.04 -23.69 29.65
CA LEU A 95 -28.55 -22.84 30.71
C LEU A 95 -27.31 -22.08 30.20
N TYR A 96 -27.41 -20.76 30.15
CA TYR A 96 -26.29 -19.90 29.80
C TYR A 96 -25.47 -19.61 31.05
N LEU A 97 -24.18 -19.90 30.99
CA LEU A 97 -23.24 -19.51 32.02
C LEU A 97 -22.50 -18.25 31.58
N ASP A 98 -22.45 -17.27 32.49
CA ASP A 98 -21.44 -16.23 32.38
C ASP A 98 -20.10 -16.88 32.72
N PHE A 99 -19.09 -16.62 31.91
CA PHE A 99 -17.76 -17.15 32.14
C PHE A 99 -16.74 -16.01 32.10
N THR A 100 -15.77 -16.06 32.99
CA THR A 100 -14.68 -15.09 33.09
C THR A 100 -13.39 -15.87 33.19
N ILE A 101 -12.32 -15.40 32.54
CA ILE A 101 -11.01 -16.02 32.65
C ILE A 101 -10.16 -15.08 33.49
N ASN A 102 -9.74 -15.54 34.68
CA ASN A 102 -8.83 -14.80 35.55
C ASN A 102 -7.55 -15.63 35.69
N ASP A 103 -6.40 -15.04 35.34
CA ASP A 103 -5.08 -15.67 35.48
C ASP A 103 -4.96 -17.06 34.82
N GLY A 104 -5.63 -17.25 33.68
CA GLY A 104 -5.64 -18.51 32.93
C GLY A 104 -6.64 -19.55 33.43
N GLU A 105 -7.35 -19.30 34.54
CA GLU A 105 -8.45 -20.15 35.01
C GLU A 105 -9.80 -19.65 34.48
N ALA A 106 -10.52 -20.51 33.77
CA ALA A 106 -11.91 -20.28 33.40
C ALA A 106 -12.82 -20.45 34.63
N ARG A 107 -13.42 -19.35 35.09
CA ARG A 107 -14.42 -19.31 36.16
C ARG A 107 -15.79 -19.12 35.55
N PHE A 108 -16.69 -20.05 35.85
CA PHE A 108 -18.08 -20.00 35.44
C PHE A 108 -18.93 -19.46 36.59
N THR A 109 -19.75 -18.46 36.29
CA THR A 109 -20.75 -17.92 37.21
C THR A 109 -22.11 -18.41 36.71
N ALA A 110 -22.70 -19.33 37.46
CA ALA A 110 -24.06 -19.78 37.21
C ALA A 110 -25.08 -18.86 37.92
N PRO A 111 -26.31 -18.69 37.40
CA PRO A 111 -27.40 -18.08 38.15
C PRO A 111 -27.59 -18.78 39.51
N LYS A 112 -27.97 -18.02 40.56
CA LYS A 112 -28.13 -18.47 41.98
C LYS A 112 -28.89 -19.78 42.20
N PHE A 113 -29.66 -20.25 41.22
CA PHE A 113 -30.56 -21.39 41.33
C PHE A 113 -30.05 -22.66 40.62
N CYS A 114 -28.83 -22.65 40.08
CA CYS A 114 -28.29 -23.82 39.36
C CYS A 114 -27.22 -24.55 40.18
N THR A 115 -27.61 -25.72 40.69
CA THR A 115 -26.66 -26.74 41.16
C THR A 115 -26.36 -27.68 39.99
N LEU A 116 -25.16 -27.57 39.43
CA LEU A 116 -24.67 -28.50 38.40
C LEU A 116 -24.43 -29.86 39.06
N ARG A 117 -25.09 -30.91 38.57
CA ARG A 117 -25.09 -32.24 39.20
C ARG A 117 -24.15 -33.26 38.55
N THR A 118 -23.34 -32.87 37.58
CA THR A 118 -22.45 -33.78 36.83
C THR A 118 -21.20 -33.05 36.36
N PRO A 119 -20.08 -33.76 36.09
CA PRO A 119 -18.86 -33.20 35.50
C PRO A 119 -19.04 -33.02 33.99
N ASP A 120 -20.14 -32.40 33.58
CA ASP A 120 -20.39 -32.12 32.17
C ASP A 120 -19.53 -30.92 31.77
N CYS A 121 -18.60 -31.14 30.83
CA CYS A 121 -17.73 -30.07 30.35
C CYS A 121 -18.58 -28.99 29.65
N PRO A 122 -18.45 -27.70 30.03
CA PRO A 122 -19.15 -26.63 29.35
C PRO A 122 -18.72 -26.58 27.87
N GLU A 123 -19.69 -26.58 26.96
CA GLU A 123 -19.47 -26.45 25.52
C GLU A 123 -19.41 -24.94 25.18
N LEU A 124 -18.36 -24.53 24.48
CA LEU A 124 -18.24 -23.15 24.00
C LEU A 124 -19.17 -22.98 22.80
N LEU A 125 -20.23 -22.21 22.96
CA LEU A 125 -21.06 -21.78 21.86
C LEU A 125 -20.52 -20.47 21.29
N LEU A 126 -20.19 -20.51 20.00
CA LEU A 126 -19.79 -19.36 19.22
C LEU A 126 -20.91 -19.00 18.23
N PRO A 127 -22.02 -18.41 18.71
CA PRO A 127 -23.25 -18.27 17.92
C PRO A 127 -23.08 -17.48 16.63
N LYS A 128 -22.07 -16.61 16.52
CA LYS A 128 -21.80 -15.83 15.30
C LYS A 128 -20.66 -16.38 14.45
N ILE A 129 -19.68 -17.04 15.07
CA ILE A 129 -18.51 -17.58 14.36
C ILE A 129 -18.84 -18.95 13.75
N ALA A 130 -19.61 -19.79 14.44
CA ALA A 130 -19.96 -21.12 13.93
C ALA A 130 -20.80 -21.08 12.63
N PRO A 131 -21.85 -20.23 12.50
CA PRO A 131 -22.56 -20.10 11.24
C PRO A 131 -21.67 -19.62 10.09
N LEU A 132 -20.78 -18.65 10.35
CA LEU A 132 -19.81 -18.19 9.38
C LEU A 132 -18.89 -19.34 8.92
N VAL A 133 -18.32 -20.12 9.84
CA VAL A 133 -17.47 -21.27 9.48
C VAL A 133 -18.24 -22.27 8.62
N ASN A 134 -19.49 -22.57 8.95
CA ASN A 134 -20.34 -23.44 8.16
C ASN A 134 -20.59 -22.86 6.75
N GLU A 135 -20.89 -21.56 6.64
CA GLU A 135 -21.08 -20.89 5.36
C GLU A 135 -19.82 -20.90 4.50
N LEU A 136 -18.64 -20.65 5.10
CA LEU A 136 -17.36 -20.75 4.42
C LEU A 136 -17.10 -22.15 3.85
N GLN A 137 -17.46 -23.20 4.60
CA GLN A 137 -17.40 -24.58 4.11
C GLN A 137 -18.38 -24.82 2.96
N HIS A 138 -19.58 -24.23 3.00
CA HIS A 138 -20.56 -24.35 1.92
C HIS A 138 -20.13 -23.67 0.62
N ILE A 139 -19.41 -22.56 0.68
CA ILE A 139 -18.90 -21.84 -0.50
C ILE A 139 -17.50 -22.32 -0.95
N ASP A 140 -17.02 -23.45 -0.43
CA ASP A 140 -15.68 -24.00 -0.70
C ASP A 140 -14.54 -22.97 -0.45
N PHE A 141 -14.71 -22.18 0.61
CA PHE A 141 -13.70 -21.25 1.10
C PHE A 141 -12.91 -21.91 2.24
N THR A 142 -11.76 -22.48 1.89
CA THR A 142 -10.78 -22.97 2.87
C THR A 142 -9.67 -21.93 3.07
N PRO A 143 -9.63 -21.22 4.21
CA PRO A 143 -8.57 -20.25 4.47
C PRO A 143 -7.20 -20.93 4.63
N ASN A 144 -6.14 -20.27 4.19
CA ASN A 144 -4.76 -20.63 4.49
C ASN A 144 -4.31 -20.05 5.84
N TYR A 145 -4.90 -18.92 6.21
CA TYR A 145 -4.58 -18.16 7.42
C TYR A 145 -5.86 -17.70 8.10
N VAL A 146 -5.87 -17.77 9.43
CA VAL A 146 -6.95 -17.21 10.24
C VAL A 146 -6.33 -16.31 11.30
N LEU A 147 -6.79 -15.06 11.39
CA LEU A 147 -6.35 -14.07 12.38
C LEU A 147 -7.51 -13.70 13.29
N VAL A 148 -7.36 -14.01 14.57
CA VAL A 148 -8.33 -13.68 15.61
C VAL A 148 -7.89 -12.41 16.34
N LEU A 149 -8.62 -11.31 16.18
CA LEU A 149 -8.33 -10.05 16.85
C LEU A 149 -8.85 -10.09 18.29
N ASN A 150 -7.94 -9.97 19.25
CA ASN A 150 -8.18 -10.13 20.68
C ASN A 150 -7.71 -8.91 21.49
N THR A 151 -8.31 -8.70 22.66
CA THR A 151 -7.80 -7.79 23.68
C THR A 151 -7.36 -8.58 24.91
N ASN A 152 -6.21 -8.22 25.47
CA ASN A 152 -5.65 -8.87 26.66
C ASN A 152 -5.40 -7.82 27.76
N ARG A 153 -6.45 -7.48 28.50
CA ARG A 153 -6.38 -6.56 29.63
C ARG A 153 -6.21 -7.32 30.93
N GLN A 154 -5.32 -6.85 31.80
CA GLN A 154 -5.24 -7.35 33.17
C GLN A 154 -6.48 -6.88 33.96
N ALA A 155 -6.99 -7.75 34.83
CA ALA A 155 -8.16 -7.45 35.66
C ALA A 155 -7.89 -6.33 36.69
N SER A 156 -6.62 -6.02 36.95
CA SER A 156 -6.14 -5.11 37.99
C SER A 156 -6.27 -3.63 37.62
N ASP A 157 -7.00 -2.92 38.48
CA ASP A 157 -6.97 -1.50 38.79
C ASP A 157 -7.64 -0.44 37.88
N LYS A 158 -8.54 0.30 38.55
CA LYS A 158 -9.08 1.66 38.30
C LYS A 158 -9.86 1.94 37.01
N LEU A 159 -9.71 1.17 35.94
CA LEU A 159 -10.55 1.33 34.75
C LEU A 159 -11.99 0.88 35.03
N SER A 160 -12.92 1.82 34.89
CA SER A 160 -14.31 1.72 35.34
C SER A 160 -14.96 0.37 34.98
N THR A 161 -15.78 -0.15 35.91
CA THR A 161 -16.68 -1.31 35.70
C THR A 161 -17.52 -1.23 34.42
N PHE A 162 -17.65 -0.04 33.82
CA PHE A 162 -18.33 0.19 32.56
C PHE A 162 -17.55 -0.31 31.33
N ILE A 163 -16.24 -0.10 31.26
CA ILE A 163 -15.39 -0.59 30.16
C ILE A 163 -15.34 -2.13 30.21
N LYS A 164 -15.26 -2.69 31.42
CA LYS A 164 -15.29 -4.13 31.66
C LYS A 164 -16.59 -4.83 31.20
N LYS A 165 -17.69 -4.12 30.95
CA LYS A 165 -18.91 -4.73 30.41
C LYS A 165 -18.96 -4.74 28.88
N LYS A 166 -18.10 -3.97 28.21
CA LYS A 166 -18.19 -3.72 26.76
C LYS A 166 -17.14 -4.45 25.93
N GLU A 167 -16.05 -4.92 26.53
CA GLU A 167 -14.94 -5.57 25.80
C GLU A 167 -14.84 -7.07 26.07
N PRO A 168 -14.58 -7.90 25.05
CA PRO A 168 -14.30 -9.34 25.20
C PRO A 168 -12.94 -9.58 25.81
N PHE A 169 -12.91 -10.09 27.04
CA PHE A 169 -11.65 -10.38 27.72
C PHE A 169 -11.03 -11.69 27.22
N ALA A 170 -9.84 -11.60 26.62
CA ALA A 170 -8.85 -12.68 26.55
C ALA A 170 -9.30 -14.03 25.96
N TYR A 171 -10.27 -14.03 25.05
CA TYR A 171 -10.79 -15.26 24.44
C TYR A 171 -10.07 -15.67 23.14
N GLY A 172 -9.18 -14.82 22.64
CA GLY A 172 -8.41 -15.05 21.42
C GLY A 172 -7.77 -16.44 21.31
N PRO A 173 -7.00 -16.91 22.31
CA PRO A 173 -6.36 -18.23 22.25
C PRO A 173 -7.36 -19.39 22.12
N TYR A 174 -8.48 -19.32 22.83
CA TYR A 174 -9.51 -20.37 22.81
C TYR A 174 -10.26 -20.41 21.48
N ILE A 175 -10.66 -19.24 20.96
CA ILE A 175 -11.32 -19.15 19.66
C ILE A 175 -10.37 -19.59 18.54
N ALA A 176 -9.11 -19.17 18.59
CA ALA A 176 -8.09 -19.59 17.63
C ALA A 176 -7.88 -21.11 17.65
N LYS A 177 -7.89 -21.74 18.82
CA LYS A 177 -7.80 -23.21 18.92
C LYS A 177 -9.05 -23.91 18.34
N TRP A 178 -10.25 -23.44 18.70
CA TRP A 178 -11.50 -23.99 18.15
C TRP A 178 -11.57 -23.86 16.61
N LEU A 179 -11.10 -22.74 16.05
CA LEU A 179 -11.02 -22.53 14.60
C LEU A 179 -9.99 -23.43 13.93
N SER A 180 -8.86 -23.68 14.59
CA SER A 180 -7.82 -24.60 14.12
C SER A 180 -8.40 -26.01 13.93
N GLU A 181 -9.17 -26.49 14.90
CA GLU A 181 -9.86 -27.79 14.83
C GLU A 181 -10.96 -27.79 13.77
N SER A 182 -11.84 -26.77 13.78
CA SER A 182 -13.01 -26.67 12.89
C SER A 182 -12.63 -26.53 11.41
N LEU A 183 -11.51 -25.85 11.13
CA LEU A 183 -11.01 -25.61 9.76
C LEU A 183 -9.87 -26.55 9.37
N LYS A 184 -9.45 -27.47 10.27
CA LYS A 184 -8.33 -28.40 10.07
C LYS A 184 -7.02 -27.70 9.71
N LEU A 185 -6.72 -26.60 10.40
CA LEU A 185 -5.52 -25.79 10.23
C LEU A 185 -4.61 -25.91 11.46
N PRO A 186 -3.28 -25.82 11.32
CA PRO A 186 -2.37 -25.79 12.47
C PRO A 186 -2.65 -24.60 13.39
N TYR A 187 -2.57 -24.79 14.71
CA TYR A 187 -2.57 -23.71 15.69
C TYR A 187 -1.15 -23.18 15.88
N ASN A 188 -0.90 -21.90 15.54
CA ASN A 188 0.45 -21.33 15.49
C ASN A 188 0.78 -20.36 16.64
N GLN A 189 -0.09 -20.25 17.67
CA GLN A 189 0.02 -19.36 18.84
C GLN A 189 -0.22 -17.86 18.57
N GLU A 190 0.16 -16.99 19.52
CA GLU A 190 0.05 -15.54 19.39
C GLU A 190 0.79 -15.02 18.17
N PHE A 191 0.16 -14.08 17.47
CA PHE A 191 0.78 -13.32 16.39
C PHE A 191 1.67 -12.25 16.99
N ASP A 192 2.98 -12.44 16.86
CA ASP A 192 3.96 -11.45 17.28
C ASP A 192 4.21 -10.42 16.18
N HIS A 193 3.54 -9.27 16.29
CA HIS A 193 3.68 -8.16 15.35
C HIS A 193 5.08 -7.51 15.34
N THR A 194 5.94 -7.77 16.34
CA THR A 194 7.27 -7.15 16.44
C THR A 194 8.36 -7.94 15.74
N TYR A 195 8.23 -9.26 15.63
CA TYR A 195 9.27 -10.13 15.07
C TYR A 195 8.84 -10.93 13.84
N CYS A 196 7.56 -10.95 13.47
CA CYS A 196 7.12 -11.70 12.30
C CYS A 196 7.53 -11.02 10.99
N THR A 197 8.64 -11.47 10.40
CA THR A 197 8.89 -11.26 8.97
C THR A 197 7.95 -12.16 8.16
N SER A 198 7.58 -11.74 6.95
CA SER A 198 6.65 -12.48 6.08
C SER A 198 7.09 -13.92 5.77
N ALA A 199 8.40 -14.18 5.81
CA ALA A 199 8.99 -15.49 5.56
C ALA A 199 8.64 -16.53 6.63
N ASP A 200 8.42 -16.11 7.88
CA ASP A 200 8.31 -17.01 9.04
C ASP A 200 6.87 -17.47 9.33
N ILE A 201 5.87 -16.84 8.70
CA ILE A 201 4.44 -17.08 8.98
C ILE A 201 3.93 -18.38 8.33
N LYS A 202 3.88 -19.47 9.08
CA LYS A 202 3.31 -20.73 8.60
C LYS A 202 1.79 -20.64 8.40
N GLN A 203 1.25 -21.45 7.49
CA GLN A 203 -0.20 -21.60 7.37
C GLN A 203 -0.78 -22.06 8.71
N GLY A 204 -1.95 -21.52 9.09
CA GLY A 204 -2.57 -21.84 10.37
C GLY A 204 -3.40 -20.72 10.97
N VAL A 205 -3.76 -20.91 12.23
CA VAL A 205 -4.59 -20.01 13.01
C VAL A 205 -3.75 -19.28 14.06
N TYR A 206 -3.94 -17.97 14.11
CA TYR A 206 -3.25 -17.02 14.97
C TYR A 206 -4.26 -16.19 15.76
N TYR A 207 -3.84 -15.65 16.90
CA TYR A 207 -4.56 -14.56 17.58
C TYR A 207 -3.64 -13.36 17.80
N LEU A 208 -4.16 -12.14 17.72
CA LEU A 208 -3.41 -10.91 17.92
C LEU A 208 -3.99 -10.12 19.08
N ASN A 209 -3.17 -9.86 20.10
CA ASN A 209 -3.49 -8.93 21.18
C ASN A 209 -3.24 -7.49 20.74
N PHE A 210 -4.24 -6.84 20.14
CA PHE A 210 -4.08 -5.48 19.61
C PHE A 210 -4.25 -4.38 20.69
N LEU A 211 -4.88 -4.71 21.81
CA LEU A 211 -4.91 -3.89 23.04
C LEU A 211 -4.43 -4.72 24.23
N THR A 212 -3.54 -4.15 25.03
CA THR A 212 -2.92 -4.82 26.18
C THR A 212 -3.00 -3.96 27.45
N GLY A 213 -3.16 -4.57 28.62
CA GLY A 213 -3.16 -3.85 29.90
C GLY A 213 -4.19 -2.70 29.93
N ASP A 214 -3.69 -1.47 30.09
CA ASP A 214 -4.49 -0.24 30.22
C ASP A 214 -4.81 0.44 28.86
N ASP A 215 -4.35 -0.12 27.73
CA ASP A 215 -4.53 0.48 26.40
C ASP A 215 -6.00 0.68 26.05
N LEU A 216 -6.49 1.90 25.87
CA LEU A 216 -7.88 2.13 25.44
C LEU A 216 -8.04 2.01 23.93
N LEU A 217 -9.22 1.57 23.47
CA LEU A 217 -9.56 1.61 22.04
C LEU A 217 -9.72 3.05 21.55
N GLU A 218 -10.31 3.90 22.39
CA GLU A 218 -10.40 5.34 22.13
C GLU A 218 -9.01 5.93 22.39
N GLY A 219 -8.42 6.53 21.36
CA GLY A 219 -7.15 7.20 21.54
C GLY A 219 -7.33 8.60 22.13
N ALA A 220 -6.39 9.03 22.96
CA ALA A 220 -6.31 10.41 23.44
C ALA A 220 -5.54 11.28 22.43
N ASP A 221 -5.88 12.58 22.39
CA ASP A 221 -5.16 13.61 21.63
C ASP A 221 -4.97 13.28 20.14
N GLN A 222 -3.73 13.03 19.75
CA GLN A 222 -3.33 12.67 18.39
C GLN A 222 -3.85 11.29 17.97
N ASN A 223 -4.31 10.46 18.90
CA ASN A 223 -4.89 9.16 18.62
C ASN A 223 -6.44 9.19 18.59
N ASP A 224 -7.07 10.36 18.70
CA ASP A 224 -8.54 10.49 18.56
C ASP A 224 -8.99 10.26 17.10
N PRO A 225 -10.06 9.49 16.82
CA PRO A 225 -10.98 8.83 17.77
C PRO A 225 -10.62 7.39 18.14
N ILE A 226 -9.58 6.80 17.56
CA ILE A 226 -9.21 5.39 17.73
C ILE A 226 -7.70 5.28 17.93
N ASN A 227 -7.30 4.53 18.94
CA ASN A 227 -5.92 4.21 19.26
C ASN A 227 -5.18 3.70 18.01
N ARG A 228 -4.27 4.54 17.51
CA ARG A 228 -3.59 4.30 16.24
C ARG A 228 -2.51 3.23 16.35
N GLN A 229 -1.91 3.04 17.53
CA GLN A 229 -0.99 1.93 17.78
C GLN A 229 -1.71 0.58 17.65
N ALA A 230 -2.95 0.50 18.11
CA ALA A 230 -3.78 -0.69 17.93
C ALA A 230 -4.06 -0.96 16.44
N LEU A 231 -4.37 0.09 15.66
CA LEU A 231 -4.54 -0.03 14.21
C LEU A 231 -3.25 -0.44 13.50
N GLU A 232 -2.10 0.09 13.92
CA GLU A 232 -0.79 -0.26 13.37
C GLU A 232 -0.45 -1.73 13.62
N LYS A 233 -0.66 -2.24 14.85
CA LYS A 233 -0.50 -3.67 15.18
C LYS A 233 -1.34 -4.55 14.25
N ILE A 234 -2.60 -4.17 14.03
CA ILE A 234 -3.52 -4.90 13.16
C ILE A 234 -3.07 -4.82 11.69
N SER A 235 -2.71 -3.63 11.22
CA SER A 235 -2.25 -3.41 9.84
C SER A 235 -1.00 -4.21 9.54
N THR A 236 -0.01 -4.20 10.43
CA THR A 236 1.23 -4.98 10.30
C THR A 236 0.95 -6.48 10.26
N ALA A 237 0.04 -6.98 11.10
CA ALA A 237 -0.33 -8.39 11.08
C ALA A 237 -1.00 -8.79 9.77
N ILE A 238 -1.99 -8.02 9.30
CA ILE A 238 -2.70 -8.29 8.05
C ILE A 238 -1.73 -8.18 6.86
N GLN A 239 -0.88 -7.16 6.85
CA GLN A 239 0.15 -6.99 5.84
C GLN A 239 1.06 -8.21 5.77
N ALA A 240 1.55 -8.69 6.91
CA ALA A 240 2.46 -9.82 6.95
C ALA A 240 1.79 -11.10 6.41
N LEU A 241 0.50 -11.33 6.70
CA LEU A 241 -0.29 -12.43 6.12
C LEU A 241 -0.50 -12.28 4.60
N CYS A 242 -0.68 -11.05 4.12
CA CYS A 242 -0.94 -10.75 2.71
C CYS A 242 0.31 -10.68 1.82
N SER A 243 1.47 -10.38 2.41
CA SER A 243 2.73 -10.10 1.68
C SER A 243 3.35 -11.27 0.91
N ARG A 244 2.79 -12.49 1.07
CA ARG A 244 3.30 -13.70 0.42
C ARG A 244 2.92 -13.83 -1.05
N VAL A 245 1.90 -13.10 -1.48
CA VAL A 245 1.41 -13.08 -2.85
C VAL A 245 1.08 -11.64 -3.26
N GLU A 246 0.89 -11.42 -4.55
CA GLU A 246 0.40 -10.14 -5.05
C GLU A 246 -1.00 -9.84 -4.47
N PRO A 247 -1.35 -8.57 -4.19
CA PRO A 247 -2.65 -8.18 -3.63
C PRO A 247 -3.87 -8.73 -4.40
N SER A 248 -3.76 -8.87 -5.72
CA SER A 248 -4.81 -9.44 -6.59
C SER A 248 -5.05 -10.94 -6.39
N GLN A 249 -4.11 -11.62 -5.73
CA GLN A 249 -4.20 -13.03 -5.37
C GLN A 249 -4.65 -13.24 -3.92
N ASN A 250 -4.81 -12.17 -3.13
CA ASN A 250 -5.37 -12.23 -1.80
C ASN A 250 -6.91 -12.19 -1.85
N GLN A 251 -7.54 -13.11 -1.12
CA GLN A 251 -8.99 -13.10 -0.87
C GLN A 251 -9.21 -13.07 0.63
N LEU A 252 -9.75 -11.97 1.13
CA LEU A 252 -10.03 -11.77 2.54
C LEU A 252 -11.51 -11.96 2.84
N VAL A 253 -11.80 -12.66 3.93
CA VAL A 253 -13.11 -12.64 4.59
C VAL A 253 -12.93 -11.94 5.93
N LEU A 254 -13.70 -10.89 6.18
CA LEU A 254 -13.71 -10.14 7.43
C LEU A 254 -15.03 -10.40 8.16
N SER A 255 -14.97 -11.01 9.34
CA SER A 255 -16.13 -11.22 10.20
C SER A 255 -16.32 -10.04 11.15
N CYS A 256 -17.18 -9.10 10.77
CA CYS A 256 -17.57 -7.93 11.55
C CYS A 256 -18.87 -8.16 12.36
N GLY A 257 -19.36 -9.41 12.44
CA GLY A 257 -20.60 -9.76 13.15
C GLY A 257 -20.56 -9.45 14.66
N GLY A 258 -19.38 -9.23 15.22
CA GLY A 258 -19.19 -8.77 16.59
C GLY A 258 -18.05 -7.77 16.75
N GLY A 259 -17.44 -7.73 17.93
CA GLY A 259 -16.36 -6.81 18.27
C GLY A 259 -16.73 -5.33 18.38
N PHE A 260 -15.77 -4.46 18.10
CA PHE A 260 -15.83 -3.03 18.38
C PHE A 260 -16.42 -2.25 17.20
N PRO A 261 -17.65 -1.69 17.29
CA PRO A 261 -18.28 -0.99 16.17
C PRO A 261 -17.45 0.17 15.62
N LYS A 262 -16.71 0.85 16.51
CA LYS A 262 -15.82 1.96 16.15
C LYS A 262 -14.68 1.54 15.23
N LEU A 263 -14.25 0.27 15.24
CA LEU A 263 -13.09 -0.22 14.49
C LEU A 263 -13.44 -0.81 13.12
N LYS A 264 -14.73 -1.08 12.86
CA LYS A 264 -15.17 -1.83 11.66
C LYS A 264 -14.72 -1.16 10.37
N ALA A 265 -14.94 0.16 10.24
CA ALA A 265 -14.57 0.91 9.04
C ALA A 265 -13.05 0.91 8.77
N GLN A 266 -12.24 0.95 9.84
CA GLN A 266 -10.78 0.92 9.73
C GLN A 266 -10.29 -0.47 9.38
N LEU A 267 -10.87 -1.52 9.97
CA LEU A 267 -10.54 -2.90 9.62
C LEU A 267 -10.87 -3.20 8.15
N GLU A 268 -12.04 -2.79 7.69
CA GLU A 268 -12.42 -2.90 6.28
C GLU A 268 -11.41 -2.18 5.38
N ALA A 269 -11.05 -0.94 5.71
CA ALA A 269 -10.08 -0.16 4.94
C ALA A 269 -8.67 -0.78 4.94
N ILE A 270 -8.21 -1.35 6.07
CA ILE A 270 -6.94 -2.10 6.14
C ILE A 270 -7.01 -3.34 5.24
N CYS A 271 -8.10 -4.12 5.32
CA CYS A 271 -8.27 -5.30 4.48
C CYS A 271 -8.29 -4.94 2.99
N GLU A 272 -8.99 -3.86 2.62
CA GLU A 272 -9.06 -3.35 1.26
C GLU A 272 -7.70 -2.89 0.75
N LEU A 273 -6.84 -2.33 1.60
CA LEU A 273 -5.51 -1.88 1.20
C LEU A 273 -4.63 -3.07 0.76
N TYR A 274 -4.76 -4.23 1.41
CA TYR A 274 -3.91 -5.40 1.14
C TYR A 274 -4.57 -6.49 0.27
N ALA A 275 -5.84 -6.32 -0.12
CA ALA A 275 -6.52 -7.21 -1.05
C ALA A 275 -7.56 -6.54 -1.95
N ASP A 276 -7.70 -7.09 -3.15
CA ASP A 276 -8.71 -6.66 -4.12
C ASP A 276 -10.11 -7.13 -3.74
N LYS A 277 -10.24 -8.31 -3.12
CA LYS A 277 -11.52 -8.91 -2.74
C LYS A 277 -11.61 -9.05 -1.23
N VAL A 278 -12.44 -8.22 -0.61
CA VAL A 278 -12.81 -8.31 0.81
C VAL A 278 -14.29 -8.66 0.89
N LEU A 279 -14.61 -9.80 1.51
CA LEU A 279 -15.97 -10.22 1.81
C LEU A 279 -16.24 -9.90 3.28
N ALA A 280 -17.03 -8.86 3.54
CA ALA A 280 -17.47 -8.53 4.89
C ALA A 280 -18.68 -9.38 5.27
N TYR A 281 -18.51 -10.29 6.23
CA TYR A 281 -19.62 -11.01 6.84
C TYR A 281 -20.17 -10.19 7.99
N SER A 282 -21.43 -9.77 7.84
CA SER A 282 -22.21 -9.14 8.89
C SER A 282 -23.52 -9.91 9.04
N GLU A 283 -23.84 -10.33 10.27
CA GLU A 283 -25.19 -10.77 10.55
C GLU A 283 -26.14 -9.59 10.31
N PRO A 284 -27.31 -9.81 9.71
CA PRO A 284 -28.34 -8.78 9.66
C PRO A 284 -28.73 -8.46 11.10
N GLU A 285 -28.20 -7.36 11.66
CA GLU A 285 -28.60 -6.88 12.97
C GLU A 285 -30.13 -6.73 12.96
N MET A 286 -30.82 -7.42 13.88
CA MET A 286 -32.25 -7.18 14.10
C MET A 286 -32.41 -5.72 14.45
N ARG A 287 -32.90 -4.91 13.49
CA ARG A 287 -33.11 -3.45 13.53
C ARG A 287 -33.17 -2.92 14.95
N SER A 288 -32.01 -2.58 15.51
CA SER A 288 -31.96 -1.85 16.76
C SER A 288 -32.52 -0.47 16.44
N SER A 289 -33.57 -0.06 17.14
CA SER A 289 -34.28 1.21 16.93
C SER A 289 -33.45 2.44 17.34
N SER A 290 -32.13 2.30 17.48
CA SER A 290 -31.24 3.44 17.63
C SER A 290 -31.17 4.15 16.30
N ALA A 291 -31.95 5.24 16.19
CA ALA A 291 -31.75 6.25 15.18
C ALA A 291 -30.25 6.54 15.03
N PRO A 292 -29.73 6.76 13.80
CA PRO A 292 -28.34 7.10 13.59
C PRO A 292 -28.02 8.31 14.44
N ALA A 293 -27.34 8.09 15.57
CA ALA A 293 -27.08 9.14 16.52
C ALA A 293 -26.30 10.22 15.78
N ALA A 294 -26.66 11.48 16.05
CA ALA A 294 -26.11 12.69 15.47
C ALA A 294 -24.59 12.91 15.74
N THR A 295 -23.86 11.85 16.09
CA THR A 295 -22.41 11.82 16.34
C THR A 295 -21.57 11.93 15.07
N LEU A 296 -22.18 11.83 13.87
CA LEU A 296 -21.51 12.08 12.59
C LEU A 296 -21.27 13.58 12.30
N ALA A 297 -21.94 14.50 13.01
CA ALA A 297 -21.83 15.93 12.70
C ALA A 297 -20.48 16.56 13.09
N ASN A 298 -19.72 15.94 14.01
CA ASN A 298 -18.43 16.46 14.48
C ASN A 298 -17.21 15.72 13.91
N THR A 299 -17.40 14.67 13.10
CA THR A 299 -16.29 13.91 12.45
C THR A 299 -15.71 14.59 11.20
N HIS A 300 -16.12 15.82 10.86
CA HIS A 300 -15.83 16.45 9.57
C HIS A 300 -14.64 17.41 9.52
N HIS A 301 -13.82 17.51 10.57
CA HIS A 301 -12.66 18.42 10.50
C HIS A 301 -11.42 17.77 9.86
N TYR A 302 -11.29 16.44 9.89
CA TYR A 302 -10.07 15.75 9.43
C TYR A 302 -10.39 14.39 8.81
N PRO A 303 -9.62 13.92 7.81
CA PRO A 303 -9.78 12.58 7.26
C PRO A 303 -9.47 11.54 8.34
N SER A 304 -10.44 10.67 8.63
CA SER A 304 -10.28 9.56 9.56
C SER A 304 -9.27 8.52 9.02
N PRO A 305 -8.69 7.65 9.88
CA PRO A 305 -7.71 6.65 9.44
C PRO A 305 -8.20 5.77 8.28
N ASP A 306 -9.48 5.39 8.29
CA ASP A 306 -10.08 4.62 7.20
C ASP A 306 -10.18 5.39 5.88
N VAL A 307 -10.36 6.72 5.91
CA VAL A 307 -10.29 7.56 4.71
C VAL A 307 -8.86 7.63 4.18
N SER A 308 -7.86 7.76 5.06
CA SER A 308 -6.44 7.72 4.66
C SER A 308 -6.08 6.38 3.98
N LEU A 309 -6.45 5.26 4.59
CA LEU A 309 -6.16 3.92 4.05
C LEU A 309 -6.82 3.69 2.68
N ARG A 310 -8.07 4.12 2.50
CA ARG A 310 -8.74 4.05 1.18
C ARG A 310 -8.09 4.98 0.15
N ALA A 311 -7.68 6.18 0.56
CA ALA A 311 -6.94 7.09 -0.31
C ALA A 311 -5.61 6.47 -0.76
N ARG A 312 -4.85 5.85 0.15
CA ARG A 312 -3.61 5.11 -0.18
C ARG A 312 -3.87 4.02 -1.23
N LYS A 313 -4.92 3.19 -1.07
CA LYS A 313 -5.30 2.17 -2.07
C LYS A 313 -5.55 2.78 -3.44
N GLN A 314 -6.33 3.87 -3.49
CA GLN A 314 -6.63 4.56 -4.74
C GLN A 314 -5.37 5.19 -5.37
N CYS A 315 -4.50 5.80 -4.57
CA CYS A 315 -3.21 6.34 -5.02
C CYS A 315 -2.32 5.25 -5.61
N ILE A 316 -2.21 4.08 -4.95
CA ILE A 316 -1.46 2.92 -5.47
C ILE A 316 -1.98 2.54 -6.86
N ALA A 317 -3.30 2.39 -7.01
CA ALA A 317 -3.91 2.07 -8.29
C ALA A 317 -3.61 3.15 -9.34
N LEU A 318 -3.74 4.44 -9.01
CA LEU A 318 -3.47 5.54 -9.93
C LEU A 318 -2.00 5.56 -10.40
N ILE A 319 -1.04 5.36 -9.49
CA ILE A 319 0.39 5.33 -9.82
C ILE A 319 0.73 4.12 -10.69
N GLN A 320 0.17 2.94 -10.41
CA GLN A 320 0.36 1.76 -11.25
C GLN A 320 -0.14 1.98 -12.69
N HIS A 321 -1.15 2.83 -12.87
CA HIS A 321 -1.66 3.27 -14.17
C HIS A 321 -0.97 4.56 -14.68
N GLY A 322 0.13 5.01 -14.08
CA GLY A 322 0.89 6.19 -14.53
C GLY A 322 0.25 7.54 -14.20
N ASN A 323 -0.84 7.60 -13.45
CA ASN A 323 -1.51 8.85 -13.07
C ASN A 323 -0.98 9.42 -11.74
N PHE A 324 0.26 9.89 -11.75
CA PHE A 324 0.90 10.49 -10.57
C PHE A 324 0.22 11.79 -10.13
N GLN A 325 -0.28 12.59 -11.08
CA GLN A 325 -0.93 13.87 -10.78
C GLN A 325 -2.27 13.67 -10.07
N GLY A 326 -3.08 12.73 -10.55
CA GLY A 326 -4.34 12.36 -9.90
C GLY A 326 -4.11 11.78 -8.50
N ALA A 327 -3.07 10.96 -8.34
CA ALA A 327 -2.69 10.43 -7.04
C ALA A 327 -2.26 11.56 -6.07
N ALA A 328 -1.43 12.50 -6.54
CA ALA A 328 -1.02 13.67 -5.75
C ALA A 328 -2.20 14.58 -5.37
N ALA A 329 -3.14 14.80 -6.29
CA ALA A 329 -4.35 15.57 -6.00
C ALA A 329 -5.22 14.90 -4.91
N LEU A 330 -5.32 13.58 -4.90
CA LEU A 330 -6.01 12.82 -3.85
C LEU A 330 -5.26 12.87 -2.50
N ALA A 331 -3.93 12.98 -2.54
CA ALA A 331 -3.07 13.09 -1.36
C ALA A 331 -3.04 14.51 -0.75
N GLN A 332 -3.39 15.54 -1.52
CA GLN A 332 -3.31 16.96 -1.11
C GLN A 332 -4.00 17.28 0.23
N PRO A 333 -5.20 16.78 0.54
CA PRO A 333 -5.87 17.07 1.82
C PRO A 333 -5.09 16.58 3.06
N PHE A 334 -4.16 15.63 2.88
CA PHE A 334 -3.40 15.03 3.97
C PHE A 334 -2.12 15.81 4.32
N VAL A 335 -1.68 16.77 3.48
CA VAL A 335 -0.49 17.60 3.74
C VAL A 335 -0.81 19.05 4.14
N ASP A 336 -2.09 19.43 4.18
CA ASP A 336 -2.50 20.79 4.50
C ASP A 336 -2.07 21.21 5.92
N ASP A 337 -1.42 22.38 6.03
CA ASP A 337 -0.95 22.97 7.28
C ASP A 337 -2.08 23.44 8.18
N GLU A 338 -3.28 23.68 7.64
CA GLU A 338 -4.47 23.92 8.47
C GLU A 338 -4.87 22.65 9.24
N ASN A 339 -4.44 21.48 8.77
CA ASN A 339 -4.72 20.16 9.35
C ASN A 339 -3.61 19.65 10.29
N LYS A 340 -2.88 20.59 10.93
CA LYS A 340 -1.60 20.42 11.64
C LYS A 340 -1.41 19.16 12.49
N ASN A 341 -2.44 18.61 13.15
CA ASN A 341 -2.24 17.59 14.19
C ASN A 341 -2.88 16.22 13.93
N ARG A 342 -3.46 15.95 12.74
CA ARG A 342 -4.27 14.72 12.56
C ARG A 342 -4.18 14.01 11.21
N CYS A 343 -3.35 14.46 10.26
CA CYS A 343 -3.23 13.89 8.91
C CYS A 343 -1.91 13.12 8.64
N ASP A 344 -2.02 12.07 7.82
CA ASP A 344 -1.03 11.03 7.57
C ASP A 344 -0.02 11.56 6.53
N LYS A 345 0.79 12.53 6.96
CA LYS A 345 1.53 13.43 6.06
C LYS A 345 2.65 12.75 5.29
N GLY A 346 3.34 11.77 5.89
CA GLY A 346 4.56 11.21 5.34
C GLY A 346 4.39 10.61 3.94
N TRP A 347 3.46 9.67 3.77
CA TRP A 347 3.22 9.06 2.45
C TRP A 347 2.69 10.07 1.43
N ALA A 348 1.84 11.00 1.87
CA ALA A 348 1.24 12.01 1.02
C ALA A 348 2.29 13.00 0.50
N HIS A 349 3.20 13.45 1.37
CA HIS A 349 4.31 14.34 0.99
C HIS A 349 5.26 13.68 -0.01
N ASN A 350 5.60 12.39 0.20
CA ASN A 350 6.48 11.65 -0.69
C ASN A 350 5.86 11.47 -2.07
N LEU A 351 4.55 11.17 -2.13
CA LEU A 351 3.80 11.07 -3.38
C LEU A 351 3.71 12.41 -4.13
N ILE A 352 3.40 13.50 -3.43
CA ILE A 352 3.34 14.84 -4.02
C ILE A 352 4.72 15.22 -4.57
N THR A 353 5.77 14.99 -3.79
CA THR A 353 7.17 15.26 -4.23
C THR A 353 7.53 14.46 -5.48
N ALA A 354 7.15 13.18 -5.56
CA ALA A 354 7.39 12.37 -6.76
C ALA A 354 6.60 12.87 -7.98
N SER A 355 5.36 13.30 -7.80
CA SER A 355 4.56 13.93 -8.87
C SER A 355 5.18 15.25 -9.32
N GLU A 356 5.59 16.11 -8.39
CA GLU A 356 6.27 17.38 -8.68
C GLU A 356 7.59 17.17 -9.40
N TRP A 357 8.38 16.16 -9.03
CA TRP A 357 9.61 15.79 -9.73
C TRP A 357 9.32 15.35 -11.17
N LEU A 358 8.31 14.48 -11.40
CA LEU A 358 7.88 14.11 -12.76
C LEU A 358 7.38 15.31 -13.58
N GLN A 359 6.91 16.37 -12.93
CA GLN A 359 6.54 17.63 -13.60
C GLN A 359 7.73 18.58 -13.84
N GLY A 360 8.90 18.30 -13.26
CA GLY A 360 10.08 19.15 -13.32
C GLY A 360 10.06 20.32 -12.34
N SER A 361 9.20 20.26 -11.33
CA SER A 361 9.05 21.30 -10.29
C SER A 361 9.99 21.09 -9.11
N VAL A 362 10.52 19.87 -8.94
CA VAL A 362 11.36 19.45 -7.82
C VAL A 362 12.60 18.72 -8.35
N SER A 363 13.74 18.88 -7.65
CA SER A 363 15.00 18.20 -7.98
C SER A 363 15.06 16.75 -7.50
N ILE A 364 15.93 15.95 -8.11
CA ILE A 364 16.27 14.58 -7.70
C ILE A 364 16.78 14.51 -6.25
N ASP A 365 17.51 15.52 -5.78
CA ASP A 365 18.01 15.57 -4.40
C ASP A 365 16.85 15.57 -3.39
N LYS A 366 15.81 16.37 -3.66
CA LYS A 366 14.61 16.44 -2.82
C LYS A 366 13.75 15.18 -2.98
N LEU A 367 13.70 14.58 -4.17
CA LEU A 367 13.08 13.27 -4.35
C LEU A 367 13.78 12.20 -3.51
N ASN A 368 15.11 12.11 -3.56
CA ASN A 368 15.88 11.12 -2.80
C ASN A 368 15.80 11.34 -1.29
N ALA A 369 15.66 12.59 -0.84
CA ALA A 369 15.46 12.90 0.57
C ALA A 369 14.12 12.36 1.11
N THR A 370 13.08 12.34 0.27
CA THR A 370 11.72 11.88 0.65
C THR A 370 11.50 10.40 0.33
N LEU A 371 12.09 9.93 -0.75
CA LEU A 371 11.94 8.59 -1.31
C LEU A 371 13.31 7.96 -1.56
N PRO A 372 14.06 7.61 -0.50
CA PRO A 372 15.40 7.06 -0.64
C PRO A 372 15.37 5.74 -1.43
N ALA A 373 16.40 5.53 -2.24
CA ALA A 373 16.57 4.36 -3.11
C ALA A 373 15.49 4.16 -4.21
N ALA A 374 14.66 5.17 -4.50
CA ALA A 374 13.76 5.11 -5.66
C ALA A 374 14.52 5.05 -6.99
N LEU A 375 15.58 5.84 -7.07
CA LEU A 375 16.46 5.95 -8.24
C LEU A 375 17.93 5.92 -7.77
N PRO A 376 18.85 5.40 -8.60
CA PRO A 376 20.26 5.22 -8.23
C PRO A 376 21.11 6.50 -8.39
N PHE A 377 20.50 7.62 -8.75
CA PHE A 377 21.20 8.88 -9.03
C PHE A 377 21.17 9.76 -7.79
N ASN A 378 22.33 10.20 -7.32
CA ASN A 378 22.44 11.04 -6.12
C ASN A 378 22.32 12.53 -6.42
N THR A 379 22.61 12.95 -7.65
CA THR A 379 22.60 14.35 -8.08
C THR A 379 21.98 14.51 -9.47
N GLU A 380 21.51 15.71 -9.79
CA GLU A 380 20.97 16.02 -11.13
C GLU A 380 21.99 15.82 -12.25
N ALA A 381 23.28 15.96 -11.95
CA ALA A 381 24.33 15.76 -12.95
C ALA A 381 24.49 14.28 -13.35
N GLU A 382 24.03 13.35 -12.51
CA GLU A 382 24.09 11.91 -12.78
C GLU A 382 22.84 11.42 -13.54
N LEU A 383 21.72 12.14 -13.44
CA LEU A 383 20.45 11.78 -14.06
C LEU A 383 20.33 12.41 -15.46
N PRO A 384 20.27 11.63 -16.55
CA PRO A 384 19.97 12.19 -17.87
C PRO A 384 18.54 12.77 -17.90
N ASN A 385 18.38 13.99 -18.39
CA ASN A 385 17.07 14.61 -18.57
C ASN A 385 16.16 13.79 -19.51
N CYS A 386 16.74 13.08 -20.47
CA CYS A 386 16.04 12.21 -21.39
C CYS A 386 15.38 11.03 -20.66
N LEU A 387 15.97 10.53 -19.57
CA LEU A 387 15.35 9.48 -18.75
C LEU A 387 14.10 10.01 -18.03
N TRP A 388 14.19 11.22 -17.47
CA TRP A 388 13.03 11.90 -16.88
C TRP A 388 11.92 12.13 -17.93
N ALA A 389 12.28 12.61 -19.12
CA ALA A 389 11.32 12.79 -20.22
C ALA A 389 10.68 11.45 -20.63
N ALA A 390 11.47 10.38 -20.68
CA ALA A 390 11.00 9.03 -20.98
C ALA A 390 10.00 8.51 -19.94
N PHE A 391 10.22 8.77 -18.65
CA PHE A 391 9.28 8.42 -17.59
C PHE A 391 7.93 9.13 -17.74
N ARG A 392 7.94 10.39 -18.17
CA ARG A 392 6.71 11.14 -18.45
C ARG A 392 5.93 10.57 -19.64
N ILE A 393 6.64 10.19 -20.71
CA ILE A 393 6.03 9.52 -21.88
C ILE A 393 5.38 8.21 -21.41
N GLU A 394 6.11 7.39 -20.66
CA GLU A 394 5.60 6.11 -20.17
C GLU A 394 4.39 6.29 -19.24
N ALA A 395 4.45 7.24 -18.31
CA ALA A 395 3.34 7.56 -17.42
C ALA A 395 2.08 7.99 -18.21
N ALA A 396 2.24 8.86 -19.22
CA ALA A 396 1.13 9.29 -20.08
C ALA A 396 0.55 8.12 -20.90
N LEU A 397 1.40 7.22 -21.40
CA LEU A 397 0.97 6.01 -22.13
C LEU A 397 0.19 5.04 -21.23
N LYS A 398 0.67 4.77 -20.01
CA LYS A 398 -0.02 3.93 -19.03
C LYS A 398 -1.38 4.52 -18.62
N MET A 399 -1.46 5.84 -18.52
CA MET A 399 -2.71 6.55 -18.21
C MET A 399 -3.70 6.55 -19.39
N GLY A 400 -3.24 6.20 -20.60
CA GLY A 400 -4.03 6.32 -21.83
C GLY A 400 -4.17 7.77 -22.32
N ASN A 401 -3.36 8.71 -21.80
CA ASN A 401 -3.33 10.09 -22.26
C ASN A 401 -2.40 10.24 -23.48
N TYR A 402 -2.88 9.71 -24.61
CA TYR A 402 -2.08 9.65 -25.84
C TYR A 402 -1.68 11.02 -26.38
N GLN A 403 -2.44 12.09 -26.13
CA GLN A 403 -2.07 13.43 -26.62
C GLN A 403 -0.83 13.97 -25.92
N GLU A 404 -0.74 13.81 -24.60
CA GLU A 404 0.48 14.14 -23.85
C GLU A 404 1.64 13.24 -24.24
N ALA A 405 1.41 11.93 -24.38
CA ALA A 405 2.43 10.99 -24.81
C ALA A 405 3.02 11.38 -26.19
N ILE A 406 2.18 11.78 -27.16
CA ILE A 406 2.62 12.26 -28.48
C ILE A 406 3.51 13.49 -28.32
N ARG A 407 3.06 14.48 -27.56
CA ARG A 407 3.82 15.72 -27.33
C ARG A 407 5.19 15.40 -26.72
N PHE A 408 5.21 14.66 -25.63
CA PHE A 408 6.44 14.31 -24.94
C PHE A 408 7.38 13.45 -25.79
N THR A 409 6.85 12.51 -26.58
CA THR A 409 7.67 11.68 -27.49
C THR A 409 8.34 12.53 -28.57
N CYS A 410 7.66 13.55 -29.10
CA CYS A 410 8.26 14.46 -30.05
C CYS A 410 9.28 15.42 -29.41
N ASP A 411 8.97 15.94 -28.21
CA ASP A 411 9.86 16.84 -27.48
C ASP A 411 11.10 16.09 -26.92
N PHE A 412 11.06 14.76 -26.78
CA PHE A 412 12.17 13.90 -26.32
C PHE A 412 13.46 14.10 -27.10
N VAL A 413 13.39 14.30 -28.43
CA VAL A 413 14.58 14.47 -29.27
C VAL A 413 15.41 15.68 -28.86
N GLU A 414 14.76 16.79 -28.53
CA GLU A 414 15.45 18.00 -28.09
C GLU A 414 16.12 17.80 -26.73
N VAL A 415 15.44 17.11 -25.81
CA VAL A 415 15.97 16.77 -24.49
C VAL A 415 17.18 15.83 -24.59
N ALA A 416 17.08 14.78 -25.39
CA ALA A 416 18.17 13.84 -25.62
C ALA A 416 19.37 14.48 -26.32
N ALA A 417 19.12 15.37 -27.30
CA ALA A 417 20.18 16.14 -27.95
C ALA A 417 20.95 17.00 -26.95
N GLN A 418 20.24 17.65 -26.03
CA GLN A 418 20.83 18.47 -24.98
C GLN A 418 21.70 17.63 -24.03
N ASP A 419 21.24 16.46 -23.60
CA ASP A 419 22.03 15.57 -22.75
C ASP A 419 23.30 15.08 -23.45
N LEU A 420 23.21 14.67 -24.72
CA LEU A 420 24.35 14.21 -25.51
C LEU A 420 25.39 15.32 -25.72
N LEU A 421 24.94 16.55 -25.95
CA LEU A 421 25.82 17.72 -25.97
C LEU A 421 26.53 17.88 -24.62
N CYS A 422 25.78 17.96 -23.52
CA CYS A 422 26.33 18.16 -22.19
C CYS A 422 27.30 17.05 -21.77
N HIS A 423 27.02 15.79 -22.14
CA HIS A 423 27.87 14.64 -21.85
C HIS A 423 29.17 14.67 -22.68
N SER A 424 29.09 15.10 -23.96
CA SER A 424 30.26 15.22 -24.85
C SER A 424 31.20 16.38 -24.48
N PHE A 425 30.70 17.38 -23.72
CA PHE A 425 31.42 18.59 -23.34
C PHE A 425 31.84 18.64 -21.86
N THR A 426 31.98 17.49 -21.17
CA THR A 426 32.51 17.50 -19.81
C THR A 426 33.91 18.18 -19.76
N PRO A 427 34.14 19.18 -18.87
CA PRO A 427 35.32 20.04 -18.91
C PRO A 427 36.67 19.33 -18.77
N ASN A 428 36.68 18.09 -18.27
CA ASN A 428 37.91 17.33 -18.02
C ASN A 428 38.55 16.74 -19.29
N GLN A 429 37.87 16.76 -20.45
CA GLN A 429 38.44 16.29 -21.72
C GLN A 429 38.88 17.41 -22.67
N PHE A 430 38.59 18.66 -22.34
CA PHE A 430 39.12 19.80 -23.07
C PHE A 430 39.99 20.64 -22.14
N GLU A 431 41.31 20.52 -22.29
CA GLU A 431 42.20 21.61 -21.87
C GLU A 431 41.76 22.88 -22.60
N ILE A 432 41.02 23.72 -21.87
CA ILE A 432 40.32 24.93 -22.33
C ILE A 432 41.27 25.90 -23.07
N ASN A 433 42.58 25.76 -22.92
CA ASN A 433 43.57 26.61 -23.56
C ASN A 433 43.96 26.16 -24.98
N ALA A 434 43.91 24.86 -25.31
CA ALA A 434 44.21 24.36 -26.65
C ALA A 434 43.01 24.56 -27.60
N ALA A 435 41.78 24.38 -27.08
CA ALA A 435 40.55 24.59 -27.84
C ALA A 435 40.29 26.06 -28.20
N LYS A 436 40.80 27.02 -27.41
CA LYS A 436 40.60 28.46 -27.67
C LYS A 436 41.33 28.92 -28.94
N ALA A 437 42.59 28.52 -29.11
CA ALA A 437 43.39 28.84 -30.30
C ALA A 437 42.90 28.11 -31.57
N GLN A 438 42.39 26.87 -31.42
CA GLN A 438 41.78 26.13 -32.53
C GLN A 438 40.39 26.66 -32.91
N CYS A 439 39.56 27.06 -31.93
CA CYS A 439 38.29 27.74 -32.20
C CYS A 439 38.49 29.07 -32.92
N GLU A 440 39.50 29.88 -32.57
CA GLU A 440 39.81 31.13 -33.28
C GLU A 440 40.24 30.88 -34.74
N THR A 441 40.95 29.79 -35.00
CA THR A 441 41.41 29.41 -36.35
C THR A 441 40.25 28.88 -37.21
N ILE A 442 39.39 28.05 -36.63
CA ILE A 442 38.17 27.50 -37.28
C ILE A 442 37.14 28.60 -37.49
N GLU A 443 37.01 29.54 -36.55
CA GLU A 443 36.17 30.73 -36.64
C GLU A 443 36.59 31.61 -37.83
N LYS A 444 37.90 31.78 -38.06
CA LYS A 444 38.40 32.52 -39.22
C LYS A 444 38.07 31.83 -40.54
N GLN A 445 38.26 30.51 -40.64
CA GLN A 445 37.94 29.73 -41.85
C GLN A 445 36.44 29.70 -42.15
N TYR A 446 35.59 29.54 -41.12
CA TYR A 446 34.13 29.53 -41.30
C TYR A 446 33.56 30.93 -41.56
N LYS A 447 34.12 32.00 -40.97
CA LYS A 447 33.77 33.38 -41.32
C LYS A 447 34.04 33.65 -42.80
N GLU A 448 35.16 33.17 -43.34
CA GLU A 448 35.49 33.30 -44.76
C GLU A 448 34.56 32.49 -45.66
N GLN A 449 34.23 31.23 -45.31
CA GLN A 449 33.34 30.36 -46.08
C GLN A 449 31.86 30.81 -46.03
N ILE A 450 31.39 31.24 -44.85
CA ILE A 450 30.03 31.77 -44.67
C ILE A 450 29.93 33.14 -45.35
N ALA A 451 30.95 34.00 -45.31
CA ALA A 451 30.97 35.24 -46.07
C ALA A 451 30.90 34.99 -47.59
N THR A 452 31.56 33.96 -48.12
CA THR A 452 31.46 33.59 -49.55
C THR A 452 30.08 33.05 -49.92
N LEU A 453 29.40 32.33 -49.02
CA LEU A 453 28.06 31.81 -49.24
C LEU A 453 26.95 32.87 -49.08
N PHE A 454 27.09 33.80 -48.12
CA PHE A 454 26.10 34.83 -47.82
C PHE A 454 26.19 36.09 -48.69
N GLN A 455 27.37 36.40 -49.27
CA GLN A 455 27.48 37.44 -50.30
C GLN A 455 26.59 37.18 -51.52
N ARG A 456 26.11 35.94 -51.73
CA ARG A 456 25.25 35.59 -52.85
C ARG A 456 23.75 35.83 -52.63
N LYS A 457 23.25 36.09 -51.41
CA LYS A 457 21.78 36.10 -51.19
C LYS A 457 21.15 37.14 -50.26
N THR A 458 21.88 37.92 -49.46
CA THR A 458 21.20 38.86 -48.54
C THR A 458 21.97 40.16 -48.27
N LYS A 459 21.26 41.30 -48.28
CA LYS A 459 21.78 42.67 -48.06
C LYS A 459 21.99 43.07 -46.58
N LYS A 460 21.93 42.14 -45.62
CA LYS A 460 22.15 42.49 -44.20
C LYS A 460 23.60 42.24 -43.78
N PRO A 461 24.23 43.13 -42.98
CA PRO A 461 25.61 42.95 -42.52
C PRO A 461 25.73 41.74 -41.59
N LEU A 462 26.70 40.87 -41.89
CA LEU A 462 27.00 39.64 -41.15
C LEU A 462 27.31 39.92 -39.66
N ASP A 463 27.85 41.10 -39.36
CA ASP A 463 28.27 41.50 -38.01
C ASP A 463 27.11 41.62 -37.02
N SER A 464 25.88 41.92 -37.47
CA SER A 464 24.73 42.01 -36.55
C SER A 464 24.17 40.64 -36.12
N LEU A 465 24.55 39.56 -36.82
CA LEU A 465 24.11 38.19 -36.50
C LEU A 465 25.10 37.47 -35.56
N LEU A 466 26.36 37.91 -35.52
CA LEU A 466 27.44 37.20 -34.84
C LEU A 466 27.69 37.67 -33.40
N THR A 467 27.34 38.92 -33.05
CA THR A 467 27.55 39.46 -31.69
C THR A 467 26.66 38.85 -30.62
N CYS A 468 25.59 38.12 -30.99
CA CYS A 468 24.74 37.39 -30.04
C CYS A 468 25.22 35.96 -29.73
N CYS A 469 26.32 35.48 -30.33
CA CYS A 469 26.64 34.05 -30.35
C CYS A 469 27.66 33.52 -29.32
N PHE A 470 28.31 34.32 -28.48
CA PHE A 470 29.51 33.84 -27.75
C PHE A 470 29.61 34.09 -26.24
N ASP A 471 28.50 34.41 -25.58
CA ASP A 471 28.38 34.33 -24.11
C ASP A 471 27.37 33.24 -23.68
N LEU A 472 27.49 32.04 -24.27
CA LEU A 472 26.75 30.87 -23.82
C LEU A 472 27.37 30.36 -22.50
N LYS A 473 27.02 31.01 -21.38
CA LYS A 473 26.79 30.24 -20.15
C LYS A 473 25.65 29.29 -20.48
N ILE A 474 25.97 28.05 -20.85
CA ILE A 474 24.98 26.99 -20.90
C ILE A 474 24.51 26.83 -19.46
N ASP A 475 23.42 27.50 -19.14
CA ASP A 475 22.72 27.30 -17.88
C ASP A 475 22.27 25.83 -17.89
N ARG A 476 22.87 25.03 -17.02
CA ARG A 476 22.49 23.62 -16.83
C ARG A 476 21.07 23.48 -16.28
N HIS A 477 20.42 24.60 -15.96
CA HIS A 477 19.08 24.65 -15.39
C HIS A 477 18.23 25.64 -16.18
N LEU A 478 17.41 25.15 -17.12
CA LEU A 478 16.39 25.97 -17.76
C LEU A 478 14.98 25.45 -17.45
N LYS A 479 14.28 26.24 -16.63
CA LYS A 479 12.81 26.31 -16.64
C LYS A 479 12.37 26.85 -18.01
N TYR A 480 11.53 26.09 -18.69
CA TYR A 480 11.03 26.40 -20.03
C TYR A 480 10.31 27.76 -20.05
N LYS A 481 10.92 28.79 -20.63
CA LYS A 481 10.23 29.99 -21.11
C LYS A 481 10.42 30.09 -22.62
N ALA A 482 9.34 29.80 -23.34
CA ALA A 482 9.24 29.89 -24.78
C ALA A 482 9.18 31.35 -25.20
N GLU A 483 10.31 31.99 -25.46
CA GLU A 483 10.36 33.28 -26.14
C GLU A 483 11.81 33.55 -26.57
N GLN A 484 12.23 33.07 -27.75
CA GLN A 484 13.15 33.79 -28.67
C GLN A 484 13.09 33.16 -30.07
N GLY A 485 12.59 33.94 -31.03
CA GLY A 485 12.35 33.54 -32.41
C GLY A 485 13.60 33.55 -33.30
N SER A 486 14.41 32.49 -33.22
CA SER A 486 15.32 32.16 -34.31
C SER A 486 15.13 30.70 -34.70
N ASP A 487 14.93 30.43 -36.00
CA ASP A 487 14.78 29.10 -36.63
C ASP A 487 16.05 28.21 -36.51
N ARG A 488 16.86 28.38 -35.47
CA ARG A 488 17.98 27.48 -35.15
C ARG A 488 17.44 26.26 -34.42
N ASN A 489 17.50 25.12 -35.08
CA ASN A 489 17.21 23.82 -34.48
C ASN A 489 18.44 23.33 -33.70
N LEU A 490 18.29 23.00 -32.42
CA LEU A 490 19.34 22.46 -31.55
C LEU A 490 20.08 21.24 -32.17
N LEU A 491 19.36 20.46 -32.99
CA LEU A 491 19.93 19.33 -33.76
C LEU A 491 20.95 19.77 -34.81
N PHE A 492 20.81 20.97 -35.38
CA PHE A 492 21.78 21.55 -36.29
C PHE A 492 23.07 21.92 -35.55
N ASP A 493 22.96 22.47 -34.34
CA ASP A 493 24.10 22.76 -33.49
C ASP A 493 24.79 21.47 -32.99
N PHE A 494 24.02 20.41 -32.72
CA PHE A 494 24.55 19.07 -32.43
C PHE A 494 25.28 18.46 -33.64
N ALA A 495 24.70 18.52 -34.83
CA ALA A 495 25.33 18.05 -36.06
C ALA A 495 26.61 18.83 -36.37
N ILE A 496 26.64 20.14 -36.10
CA ILE A 496 27.86 20.96 -36.20
C ILE A 496 28.89 20.51 -35.16
N ALA A 497 28.50 20.29 -33.91
CA ALA A 497 29.40 19.83 -32.85
C ALA A 497 30.03 18.46 -33.19
N LEU A 498 29.23 17.49 -33.63
CA LEU A 498 29.72 16.20 -34.13
C LEU A 498 30.61 16.35 -35.37
N SER A 499 30.25 17.25 -36.29
CA SER A 499 31.08 17.54 -37.47
C SER A 499 32.41 18.24 -37.12
N LYS A 500 32.50 18.93 -35.98
CA LYS A 500 33.76 19.48 -35.45
C LYS A 500 34.61 18.41 -34.80
N LEU A 501 34.01 17.47 -34.05
CA LEU A 501 34.71 16.28 -33.53
C LEU A 501 35.27 15.41 -34.68
N LYS A 502 34.54 15.31 -35.80
CA LYS A 502 34.97 14.67 -37.04
C LYS A 502 36.22 15.28 -37.69
N GLN A 503 36.54 16.55 -37.44
CA GLN A 503 37.80 17.13 -37.93
C GLN A 503 39.02 16.62 -37.15
N HIS A 504 38.80 16.02 -35.98
CA HIS A 504 39.82 15.43 -35.12
C HIS A 504 39.91 13.89 -35.20
N GLU A 505 38.83 13.19 -35.61
CA GLU A 505 38.81 11.73 -35.76
C GLU A 505 38.06 11.23 -37.01
N GLN A 506 38.47 10.07 -37.56
CA GLN A 506 37.96 9.44 -38.79
C GLN A 506 36.51 8.92 -38.70
N ILE A 507 35.53 9.75 -38.35
CA ILE A 507 34.11 9.35 -38.32
C ILE A 507 33.49 9.50 -39.72
N ARG A 508 32.90 8.44 -40.28
CA ARG A 508 32.27 8.47 -41.61
C ARG A 508 30.89 9.12 -41.56
N TRP A 509 30.46 9.74 -42.66
CA TRP A 509 29.10 10.32 -42.75
C TRP A 509 28.01 9.25 -42.60
N GLU A 510 28.29 8.01 -43.01
CA GLU A 510 27.38 6.89 -42.80
C GLU A 510 27.14 6.62 -41.31
N ASP A 511 28.16 6.80 -40.46
CA ASP A 511 28.06 6.58 -39.01
C ASP A 511 27.16 7.62 -38.33
N LEU A 512 27.19 8.87 -38.82
CA LEU A 512 26.32 9.95 -38.37
C LEU A 512 24.85 9.69 -38.71
N ASN A 513 24.56 9.25 -39.94
CA ASN A 513 23.19 8.91 -40.34
C ASN A 513 22.62 7.71 -39.56
N ASN A 514 23.50 6.87 -39.01
CA ASN A 514 23.14 5.75 -38.15
C ASN A 514 23.09 6.11 -36.66
N HIS A 515 23.37 7.38 -36.29
CA HIS A 515 23.32 7.81 -34.91
C HIS A 515 21.88 7.65 -34.36
N PRO A 516 21.69 7.04 -33.17
CA PRO A 516 20.37 6.77 -32.60
C PRO A 516 19.43 7.98 -32.55
N LEU A 517 19.95 9.14 -32.12
CA LEU A 517 19.19 10.41 -32.11
C LEU A 517 18.67 10.82 -33.52
N LEU A 518 19.49 10.68 -34.56
CA LEU A 518 19.09 11.02 -35.93
C LEU A 518 18.10 10.00 -36.48
N GLN A 519 18.25 8.72 -36.13
CA GLN A 519 17.27 7.69 -36.48
C GLN A 519 15.92 7.95 -35.81
N PHE A 520 15.92 8.36 -34.53
CA PHE A 520 14.71 8.74 -33.81
C PHE A 520 14.03 9.95 -34.48
N GLU A 521 14.78 11.01 -34.77
CA GLU A 521 14.25 12.20 -35.46
C GLU A 521 13.71 11.86 -36.85
N HIS A 522 14.46 11.07 -37.63
CA HIS A 522 14.04 10.62 -38.95
C HIS A 522 12.72 9.84 -38.87
N THR A 523 12.57 8.99 -37.87
CA THR A 523 11.35 8.22 -37.61
C THR A 523 10.15 9.12 -37.32
N LEU A 524 10.33 10.21 -36.54
CA LEU A 524 9.27 11.19 -36.28
C LEU A 524 8.78 11.90 -37.56
N ARG A 525 9.67 12.10 -38.53
CA ARG A 525 9.41 12.84 -39.78
C ARG A 525 8.99 11.93 -40.94
N THR A 526 9.15 10.63 -40.81
CA THR A 526 8.85 9.66 -41.86
C THR A 526 7.45 9.08 -41.67
N LYS A 527 6.74 8.89 -42.78
CA LYS A 527 5.40 8.33 -42.80
C LYS A 527 5.48 6.81 -42.73
N PRO A 528 4.91 6.13 -41.71
CA PRO A 528 4.84 4.67 -41.70
C PRO A 528 3.98 4.16 -42.87
N GLU A 529 4.33 3.02 -43.44
CA GLU A 529 3.68 2.48 -44.66
C GLU A 529 2.16 2.32 -44.54
N LYS A 530 1.65 2.06 -43.33
CA LYS A 530 0.24 1.78 -43.04
C LYS A 530 -0.56 2.96 -42.49
N CYS A 531 0.04 4.14 -42.37
CA CYS A 531 -0.58 5.28 -41.70
C CYS A 531 -0.77 6.43 -42.70
N GLU A 532 -1.67 7.38 -42.44
CA GLU A 532 -1.88 8.50 -43.38
C GLU A 532 -0.92 9.67 -43.13
N SER A 533 -0.39 9.77 -41.90
CA SER A 533 0.35 10.91 -41.38
C SER A 533 1.67 10.49 -40.70
N THR A 534 2.53 11.47 -40.42
CA THR A 534 3.77 11.27 -39.65
C THR A 534 3.52 11.55 -38.16
N PRO A 535 4.32 10.98 -37.25
CA PRO A 535 4.29 11.31 -35.82
C PRO A 535 4.35 12.83 -35.56
N GLN A 536 5.29 13.53 -36.20
CA GLN A 536 5.48 14.98 -36.03
C GLN A 536 4.23 15.79 -36.42
N ARG A 537 3.49 15.34 -37.43
CA ARG A 537 2.27 16.04 -37.87
C ARG A 537 1.16 15.95 -36.82
N TYR A 538 1.05 14.86 -36.07
CA TYR A 538 0.12 14.79 -34.93
C TYR A 538 0.52 15.73 -33.80
N ARG A 539 1.81 15.85 -33.48
CA ARG A 539 2.29 16.85 -32.51
C ARG A 539 1.90 18.27 -32.92
N ASN A 540 2.11 18.63 -34.19
CA ASN A 540 1.71 19.94 -34.70
C ASN A 540 0.18 20.17 -34.61
N ARG A 541 -0.62 19.14 -34.90
CA ARG A 541 -2.09 19.22 -34.71
C ARG A 541 -2.45 19.47 -33.25
N ILE A 542 -1.80 18.78 -32.32
CA ILE A 542 -2.00 18.95 -30.86
C ILE A 542 -1.61 20.36 -30.40
N THR A 543 -0.51 20.92 -30.91
CA THR A 543 -0.10 22.30 -30.60
C THR A 543 -1.16 23.34 -30.98
N HIS A 544 -1.99 23.05 -31.98
CA HIS A 544 -3.04 23.94 -32.47
C HIS A 544 -4.47 23.55 -32.03
N GLY A 545 -4.65 22.50 -31.24
CA GLY A 545 -5.97 22.05 -30.76
C GLY A 545 -5.98 20.61 -30.24
N TYR A 546 -7.15 20.11 -29.87
CA TYR A 546 -7.29 18.71 -29.42
C TYR A 546 -7.52 17.76 -30.60
N LEU A 547 -6.97 16.55 -30.53
CA LEU A 547 -7.29 15.49 -31.48
C LEU A 547 -8.67 14.91 -31.20
N SER A 548 -9.42 14.58 -32.26
CA SER A 548 -10.66 13.82 -32.13
C SER A 548 -10.37 12.38 -31.65
N PRO A 549 -11.33 11.65 -31.08
CA PRO A 549 -11.11 10.25 -30.67
C PRO A 549 -10.61 9.34 -31.80
N THR A 550 -11.11 9.57 -33.03
CA THR A 550 -10.65 8.85 -34.22
C THR A 550 -9.20 9.18 -34.56
N ASP A 551 -8.83 10.46 -34.51
CA ASP A 551 -7.45 10.91 -34.74
C ASP A 551 -6.49 10.42 -33.65
N VAL A 552 -6.95 10.30 -32.40
CA VAL A 552 -6.13 9.75 -31.31
C VAL A 552 -5.80 8.29 -31.57
N LYS A 553 -6.78 7.50 -32.03
CA LYS A 553 -6.55 6.10 -32.41
C LYS A 553 -5.55 6.00 -33.57
N GLU A 554 -5.75 6.78 -34.62
CA GLU A 554 -4.86 6.80 -35.78
C GLU A 554 -3.44 7.27 -35.42
N ALA A 555 -3.33 8.28 -34.54
CA ALA A 555 -2.05 8.73 -34.02
C ALA A 555 -1.35 7.64 -33.22
N LYS A 556 -2.06 6.96 -32.32
CA LYS A 556 -1.53 5.82 -31.57
C LYS A 556 -1.01 4.74 -32.51
N ASP A 557 -1.81 4.34 -33.49
CA ASP A 557 -1.41 3.34 -34.48
C ASP A 557 -0.17 3.82 -35.25
N THR A 558 -0.09 5.11 -35.60
CA THR A 558 1.07 5.70 -36.28
C THR A 558 2.35 5.58 -35.46
N PHE A 559 2.32 5.91 -34.17
CA PHE A 559 3.49 5.80 -33.30
C PHE A 559 3.93 4.35 -33.07
N ILE A 560 2.98 3.41 -32.97
CA ILE A 560 3.25 1.98 -32.88
C ILE A 560 3.90 1.46 -34.18
N HIS A 561 3.31 1.76 -35.34
CA HIS A 561 3.86 1.33 -36.63
C HIS A 561 5.22 1.96 -36.94
N ALA A 562 5.48 3.17 -36.43
CA ALA A 562 6.78 3.82 -36.48
C ALA A 562 7.82 3.19 -35.53
N LYS A 563 7.43 2.22 -34.69
CA LYS A 563 8.26 1.62 -33.63
C LYS A 563 8.79 2.64 -32.61
N LEU A 564 8.03 3.72 -32.42
CA LEU A 564 8.30 4.69 -31.35
C LEU A 564 7.66 4.22 -30.04
N TRP A 565 6.56 3.47 -30.13
CA TRP A 565 5.85 2.84 -29.02
C TRP A 565 5.63 1.34 -29.30
N GLY A 566 5.54 0.55 -28.24
CA GLY A 566 5.20 -0.87 -28.30
C GLY A 566 3.69 -1.12 -28.29
N GLU A 567 3.30 -2.30 -28.77
CA GLU A 567 1.92 -2.80 -28.69
C GLU A 567 1.58 -3.35 -27.29
N ASP A 568 2.60 -3.85 -26.58
CA ASP A 568 2.48 -4.50 -25.27
C ASP A 568 2.30 -3.53 -24.10
N LYS A 569 1.66 -4.03 -23.04
CA LYS A 569 1.06 -3.22 -21.96
C LYS A 569 2.00 -2.78 -20.85
N GLU A 570 3.12 -3.46 -20.61
CA GLU A 570 3.88 -3.20 -19.38
C GLU A 570 4.73 -1.93 -19.49
N TYR A 571 5.46 -1.76 -20.60
CA TYR A 571 6.30 -0.59 -20.89
C TYR A 571 6.30 -0.28 -22.39
N ALA A 572 5.51 0.70 -22.80
CA ALA A 572 5.30 0.99 -24.22
C ALA A 572 6.42 1.82 -24.84
N PHE A 573 7.08 2.70 -24.08
CA PHE A 573 8.17 3.55 -24.58
C PHE A 573 9.54 3.10 -24.09
N LEU A 574 9.65 2.75 -22.80
CA LEU A 574 10.95 2.47 -22.14
C LEU A 574 11.68 1.22 -22.65
N THR A 575 11.02 0.40 -23.48
CA THR A 575 11.58 -0.83 -24.07
C THR A 575 11.87 -0.69 -25.56
N GLN A 576 11.60 0.48 -26.15
CA GLN A 576 11.73 0.66 -27.60
C GLN A 576 13.20 0.84 -28.00
N PRO A 577 13.66 0.13 -29.06
CA PRO A 577 15.07 0.14 -29.46
C PRO A 577 15.64 1.54 -29.66
N LEU A 578 14.92 2.42 -30.37
CA LEU A 578 15.39 3.78 -30.63
C LEU A 578 15.61 4.61 -29.36
N PHE A 579 14.82 4.38 -28.31
CA PHE A 579 15.03 5.00 -27.01
C PHE A 579 16.22 4.37 -26.27
N LEU A 580 16.28 3.04 -26.23
CA LEU A 580 17.36 2.31 -25.56
C LEU A 580 18.73 2.64 -26.17
N ASP A 581 18.82 2.70 -27.49
CA ASP A 581 20.05 3.06 -28.21
C ASP A 581 20.54 4.47 -27.85
N ILE A 582 19.62 5.42 -27.56
CA ILE A 582 19.97 6.77 -27.07
C ILE A 582 20.37 6.73 -25.60
N PHE A 583 19.61 5.99 -24.78
CA PHE A 583 19.84 5.88 -23.34
C PHE A 583 21.19 5.22 -23.02
N ASP A 584 21.57 4.18 -23.77
CA ASP A 584 22.83 3.46 -23.62
C ASP A 584 24.07 4.32 -23.96
N LEU A 585 23.89 5.41 -24.72
CA LEU A 585 24.96 6.40 -24.96
C LEU A 585 25.19 7.33 -23.77
N LEU A 586 24.19 7.50 -22.91
CA LEU A 586 24.18 8.47 -21.81
C LEU A 586 24.42 7.83 -20.44
N VAL A 587 24.02 6.56 -20.27
CA VAL A 587 24.11 5.86 -18.99
C VAL A 587 25.04 4.67 -19.12
N THR A 588 26.12 4.71 -18.34
CA THR A 588 27.10 3.60 -18.26
C THR A 588 26.64 2.45 -17.36
N ASN A 589 25.64 2.69 -16.52
CA ASN A 589 25.04 1.66 -15.67
C ASN A 589 24.14 0.73 -16.49
N LYS A 590 24.32 -0.59 -16.33
CA LYS A 590 23.59 -1.63 -17.06
C LYS A 590 22.12 -1.80 -16.64
N GLN A 591 21.61 -0.97 -15.72
CA GLN A 591 20.21 -1.02 -15.33
C GLN A 591 19.30 -0.53 -16.45
N ARG A 592 18.25 -1.28 -16.75
CA ARG A 592 17.32 -0.91 -17.82
C ARG A 592 16.43 0.25 -17.36
N ALA A 593 16.13 1.20 -18.24
CA ALA A 593 15.24 2.33 -17.93
C ALA A 593 13.85 1.88 -17.42
N SER A 594 13.31 0.77 -17.96
CA SER A 594 12.06 0.18 -17.49
C SER A 594 12.15 -0.34 -16.05
N GLU A 595 13.30 -0.88 -15.63
CA GLU A 595 13.55 -1.31 -14.25
C GLU A 595 13.62 -0.10 -13.32
N LEU A 596 14.27 0.99 -13.75
CA LEU A 596 14.31 2.25 -12.98
C LEU A 596 12.90 2.82 -12.75
N TYR A 597 12.07 2.85 -13.79
CA TYR A 597 10.67 3.27 -13.64
C TYR A 597 9.87 2.30 -12.77
N SER A 598 10.06 0.98 -12.94
CA SER A 598 9.44 -0.04 -12.09
C SER A 598 9.80 0.17 -10.63
N ASN A 599 11.06 0.49 -10.34
CA ASN A 599 11.56 0.69 -8.99
C ASN A 599 10.94 1.94 -8.38
N LEU A 600 10.89 3.06 -9.09
CA LEU A 600 10.19 4.27 -8.64
C LEU A 600 8.73 3.96 -8.25
N VAL A 601 7.98 3.29 -9.14
CA VAL A 601 6.58 2.90 -8.88
C VAL A 601 6.47 1.95 -7.69
N LYS A 602 7.31 0.91 -7.61
CA LYS A 602 7.30 -0.08 -6.53
C LYS A 602 7.63 0.57 -5.19
N THR A 603 8.66 1.40 -5.12
CA THR A 603 9.07 2.10 -3.90
C THR A 603 7.97 3.02 -3.39
N LEU A 604 7.29 3.77 -4.27
CA LEU A 604 6.12 4.58 -3.90
C LEU A 604 4.96 3.73 -3.37
N CYS A 605 4.62 2.64 -4.05
CA CYS A 605 3.57 1.73 -3.61
C CYS A 605 3.90 1.10 -2.25
N GLN A 606 5.13 0.62 -2.07
CA GLN A 606 5.61 0.05 -0.81
C GLN A 606 5.59 1.07 0.31
N GLN A 607 5.98 2.33 0.06
CA GLN A 607 5.88 3.37 1.07
C GLN A 607 4.44 3.61 1.50
N MET A 608 3.47 3.65 0.58
CA MET A 608 2.05 3.80 0.97
C MET A 608 1.50 2.58 1.72
N LEU A 609 1.95 1.37 1.36
CA LEU A 609 1.57 0.12 2.03
C LEU A 609 2.19 -0.01 3.43
N ASN A 610 3.40 0.50 3.62
CA ASN A 610 4.19 0.38 4.86
C ASN A 610 4.13 1.64 5.72
N ALA A 611 3.53 2.72 5.21
CA ALA A 611 3.49 3.98 5.93
C ALA A 611 2.76 3.76 7.26
N PRO A 612 3.43 4.07 8.38
CA PRO A 612 2.83 3.86 9.68
C PRO A 612 1.55 4.68 9.78
N ILE A 613 0.60 4.23 10.59
CA ILE A 613 -0.60 5.02 10.91
C ILE A 613 -0.21 5.98 12.04
N ASN A 614 0.89 6.71 11.85
CA ASN A 614 1.53 7.50 12.89
C ASN A 614 1.65 8.95 12.46
N PHE A 615 1.21 9.82 13.35
CA PHE A 615 1.03 11.25 13.09
C PHE A 615 1.90 11.95 14.11
N THR A 616 3.21 11.82 13.95
CA THR A 616 4.14 12.50 14.83
C THR A 616 4.00 14.01 14.62
N GLU A 617 4.03 14.76 15.72
CA GLU A 617 4.45 16.15 15.70
C GLU A 617 5.94 16.15 15.32
N ASP A 618 6.26 16.67 14.15
CA ASP A 618 7.62 17.15 13.86
C ASP A 618 7.97 18.32 14.80
#